data_AF-B0WMG2-F1
#
_entry.id   AF-B0WMG2-F1
#
_cell.length_a   1.000
_cell.length_b   1.000
_cell.length_c   1.000
_cell.angle_alpha   90.00
_cell.angle_beta   90.00
_cell.angle_gamma   90.00
#
_symmetry.space_group_name_H-M   'P 1'
#
loop_
_entity.id
_entity.type
_entity.pdbx_description
1 polymer ?
#
loop_
_entity_poly.entity_id
_entity_poly.type
_entity_poly.pdbx_seq_one_letter_code
_entity_poly.pdbx_strand_id
1 'polypeptide(L)'
;MRVVALVSGGKDSTYNMMQVTAEGHQVIALANLHPKDKDELDSYMYQTVGHQGIEKLAQAMELPLYRKITRGNSINTKGSYEPTEDDEVEDLYELLAQVKEEQNVEAVAVGAILSDYQRVRVENV
;
A
#
# COMPACT_ATOMS: atom_id res chain seq x y z
N MET A 1 2.93 -3.56 17.76
CA MET A 1 3.86 -3.47 16.62
C MET A 1 3.86 -2.06 16.06
N ARG A 2 4.98 -1.63 15.48
CA ARG A 2 5.15 -0.45 14.64
C ARG A 2 4.73 -0.79 13.21
N VAL A 3 3.70 -0.14 12.69
CA VAL A 3 3.02 -0.56 11.47
C VAL A 3 3.09 0.53 10.41
N VAL A 4 3.37 0.15 9.17
CA VAL A 4 3.10 0.99 7.99
C VAL A 4 1.72 0.65 7.43
N ALA A 5 0.89 1.64 7.20
CA ALA A 5 -0.42 1.45 6.58
C ALA A 5 -0.39 1.73 5.08
N LEU A 6 -0.82 0.77 4.27
CA LEU A 6 -1.08 0.96 2.85
C LEU A 6 -2.41 1.70 2.68
N VAL A 7 -2.34 2.91 2.12
CA VAL A 7 -3.50 3.79 1.93
C VAL A 7 -3.75 4.05 0.46
N SER A 8 -5.02 4.01 0.05
CA SER A 8 -5.45 4.27 -1.34
C SER A 8 -6.37 5.48 -1.49
N GLY A 9 -6.88 6.01 -0.37
CA GLY A 9 -7.95 7.01 -0.35
C GLY A 9 -9.35 6.39 -0.29
N GLY A 10 -9.43 5.05 -0.34
CA GLY A 10 -10.66 4.29 -0.13
C GLY A 10 -10.94 3.98 1.34
N LYS A 11 -12.22 3.71 1.62
CA LYS A 11 -12.75 3.42 2.98
C LYS A 11 -12.06 2.24 3.66
N ASP A 12 -11.64 1.22 2.90
CA ASP A 12 -11.16 -0.05 3.45
C ASP A 12 -9.77 0.14 4.10
N SER A 13 -8.90 0.94 3.47
CA SER A 13 -7.61 1.32 4.07
C SER A 13 -7.77 2.16 5.34
N THR A 14 -8.74 3.10 5.37
CA THR A 14 -9.02 3.91 6.55
C THR A 14 -9.56 3.06 7.70
N TYR A 15 -10.51 2.18 7.41
CA TYR A 15 -11.07 1.27 8.41
C TYR A 15 -10.00 0.31 8.95
N ASN A 16 -9.13 -0.21 8.08
CA ASN A 16 -8.01 -1.05 8.50
C ASN A 16 -7.12 -0.35 9.53
N MET A 17 -6.75 0.93 9.31
CA MET A 17 -5.97 1.69 10.30
C MET A 17 -6.68 1.83 11.65
N MET A 18 -8.01 2.02 11.64
CA MET A 18 -8.79 2.05 12.89
C MET A 18 -8.71 0.71 13.63
N GLN A 19 -8.76 -0.41 12.92
CA GLN A 19 -8.61 -1.75 13.51
C GLN A 19 -7.19 -1.98 14.06
N VAL A 20 -6.16 -1.56 13.32
CA VAL A 20 -4.75 -1.62 13.77
C VAL A 20 -4.59 -0.90 15.11
N THR A 21 -5.16 0.30 15.25
CA THR A 21 -5.14 1.03 16.53
C THR A 21 -5.97 0.33 17.61
N ALA A 22 -7.15 -0.20 17.28
CA ALA A 22 -8.01 -0.91 18.23
C ALA A 22 -7.33 -2.16 18.82
N GLU A 23 -6.51 -2.86 18.04
CA GLU A 23 -5.71 -4.01 18.46
C GLU A 23 -4.41 -3.61 19.20
N GLY A 24 -4.24 -2.33 19.54
CA GLY A 24 -3.09 -1.82 20.31
C GLY A 24 -1.79 -1.74 19.50
N HIS A 25 -1.86 -1.72 18.17
CA HIS A 25 -0.71 -1.46 17.32
C HIS A 25 -0.62 0.02 16.95
N GLN A 26 0.58 0.47 16.61
CA GLN A 26 0.85 1.87 16.29
C GLN A 26 1.12 2.02 14.80
N VAL A 27 0.26 2.77 14.10
CA VAL A 27 0.55 3.22 12.73
C VAL A 27 1.58 4.34 12.83
N ILE A 28 2.77 4.12 12.27
CA ILE A 28 3.89 5.08 12.35
C ILE A 28 4.23 5.72 11.01
N ALA A 29 3.73 5.17 9.91
CA ALA A 29 3.94 5.69 8.56
C ALA A 29 2.79 5.29 7.64
N LEU A 30 2.56 6.10 6.62
CA LEU A 30 1.63 5.82 5.53
C LEU A 30 2.43 5.53 4.26
N ALA A 31 2.00 4.54 3.48
CA ALA A 31 2.58 4.22 2.19
C ALA A 31 1.48 4.21 1.11
N ASN A 32 1.76 4.84 -0.02
CA ASN A 32 0.83 4.94 -1.14
C ASN A 32 1.56 4.81 -2.47
N LEU A 33 1.12 3.86 -3.29
CA LEU A 33 1.42 3.87 -4.72
C LEU A 33 0.42 4.77 -5.44
N HIS A 34 0.91 5.59 -6.34
CA HIS A 34 0.09 6.51 -7.12
C HIS A 34 0.48 6.48 -8.60
N PRO A 35 -0.45 6.81 -9.51
CA PRO A 35 -0.13 6.87 -10.92
C PRO A 35 0.67 8.12 -11.27
N LYS A 36 1.39 8.07 -12.40
CA LYS A 36 2.15 9.22 -12.92
C LYS A 36 1.26 10.22 -13.68
N ASP A 37 0.50 9.73 -14.65
CA ASP A 37 -0.10 10.57 -15.70
C ASP A 37 -1.63 10.54 -15.76
N LYS A 38 -2.30 9.52 -15.18
CA LYS A 38 -3.76 9.35 -15.18
C LYS A 38 -4.26 8.98 -13.81
N ASP A 39 -5.41 9.49 -13.36
CA ASP A 39 -5.92 9.20 -12.02
C ASP A 39 -6.31 7.72 -11.82
N GLU A 40 -6.67 7.02 -12.90
CA GLU A 40 -7.10 5.62 -12.89
C GLU A 40 -6.13 4.76 -13.72
N LEU A 41 -5.62 3.69 -13.09
CA LEU A 41 -4.87 2.62 -13.75
C LEU A 41 -5.73 1.36 -13.78
N ASP A 42 -5.55 0.55 -14.83
CA ASP A 42 -6.09 -0.80 -14.90
C ASP A 42 -5.19 -1.77 -14.12
N SER A 43 -5.17 -1.59 -12.80
CA SER A 43 -4.35 -2.37 -11.86
C SER A 43 -5.21 -3.37 -11.10
N TYR A 44 -4.76 -4.63 -11.04
CA TYR A 44 -5.40 -5.66 -10.23
C TYR A 44 -5.10 -5.47 -8.73
N MET A 45 -4.01 -4.77 -8.43
CA MET A 45 -3.49 -4.64 -7.08
C MET A 45 -3.94 -3.35 -6.38
N TYR A 46 -3.92 -2.21 -7.08
CA TYR A 46 -4.01 -0.90 -6.44
C TYR A 46 -5.18 -0.06 -6.96
N GLN A 47 -5.96 0.47 -6.01
CA GLN A 47 -6.90 1.54 -6.28
C GLN A 47 -6.16 2.88 -6.37
N THR A 48 -6.20 3.52 -7.53
CA THR A 48 -5.56 4.84 -7.72
C THR A 48 -6.55 6.01 -7.66
N VAL A 49 -7.85 5.75 -7.83
CA VAL A 49 -8.88 6.79 -7.68
C VAL A 49 -8.90 7.28 -6.22
N GLY A 50 -8.82 8.60 -6.03
CA GLY A 50 -8.80 9.23 -4.71
C GLY A 50 -7.39 9.43 -4.13
N HIS A 51 -6.33 9.06 -4.84
CA HIS A 51 -4.95 9.26 -4.38
C HIS A 51 -4.57 10.73 -4.12
N GLN A 52 -5.33 11.68 -4.70
CA GLN A 52 -5.17 13.12 -4.49
C GLN A 52 -5.47 13.54 -3.04
N GLY A 53 -6.28 12.77 -2.31
CA GLY A 53 -6.62 13.03 -0.90
C GLY A 53 -5.57 12.53 0.10
N ILE A 54 -4.61 11.71 -0.33
CA ILE A 54 -3.67 11.02 0.57
C ILE A 54 -2.75 11.98 1.32
N GLU A 55 -2.28 13.06 0.67
CA GLU A 55 -1.44 14.05 1.34
C GLU A 55 -2.19 14.77 2.47
N LYS A 56 -3.47 15.09 2.25
CA LYS A 56 -4.31 15.68 3.29
C LYS A 56 -4.61 14.70 4.42
N LEU A 57 -4.79 13.42 4.10
CA LEU A 57 -4.94 12.36 5.10
C LEU A 57 -3.69 12.27 5.98
N ALA A 58 -2.50 12.22 5.37
CA ALA A 58 -1.24 12.20 6.10
C ALA A 58 -1.04 13.44 6.98
N GLN A 59 -1.36 14.63 6.45
CA GLN A 59 -1.32 15.87 7.22
C GLN A 59 -2.27 15.83 8.41
N ALA A 60 -3.49 15.35 8.24
CA ALA A 60 -4.48 15.25 9.31
C ALA A 60 -4.10 14.22 10.38
N MET A 61 -3.37 13.17 9.99
CA MET A 61 -2.87 12.14 10.90
C MET A 61 -1.52 12.49 11.55
N GLU A 62 -0.84 13.53 11.05
CA GLU A 62 0.51 13.93 11.46
C GLU A 62 1.52 12.77 11.35
N LEU A 63 1.41 11.98 10.26
CA LEU A 63 2.27 10.83 9.99
C LEU A 63 3.14 11.05 8.76
N PRO A 64 4.37 10.49 8.72
CA PRO A 64 5.19 10.50 7.53
C PRO A 64 4.51 9.72 6.40
N LEU A 65 4.56 10.28 5.19
CA LEU A 65 3.95 9.72 4.00
C LEU A 65 5.03 9.37 2.97
N TYR A 66 5.05 8.09 2.61
CA TYR A 66 5.88 7.53 1.56
C TYR A 66 5.04 7.34 0.32
N ARG A 67 5.41 8.01 -0.77
CA ARG A 67 4.73 7.89 -2.05
C ARG A 67 5.69 7.41 -3.12
N LYS A 68 5.20 6.52 -3.98
CA LYS A 68 5.95 6.09 -5.15
C LYS A 68 5.03 5.96 -6.36
N ILE A 69 5.57 6.32 -7.51
CA ILE A 69 4.87 6.16 -8.78
C ILE A 69 4.80 4.65 -9.08
N THR A 70 3.60 4.13 -9.33
CA THR A 70 3.44 2.81 -9.92
C THR A 70 3.19 2.92 -11.42
N ARG A 71 3.75 1.97 -12.17
CA ARG A 71 3.46 1.83 -13.61
C ARG A 71 2.13 1.11 -13.85
N GLY A 72 1.62 0.37 -12.85
CA GLY A 72 0.38 -0.39 -12.94
C GLY A 72 0.42 -1.54 -13.94
N ASN A 73 1.60 -2.07 -14.25
CA ASN A 73 1.76 -3.19 -15.17
C ASN A 73 1.47 -4.50 -14.41
N SER A 74 0.25 -5.02 -14.52
CA SER A 74 -0.08 -6.36 -14.00
C SER A 74 0.42 -7.43 -15.00
N ILE A 75 1.65 -7.91 -14.83
CA ILE A 75 2.28 -8.90 -15.70
C ILE A 75 1.95 -10.31 -15.19
N ASN A 76 2.23 -10.59 -13.92
CA ASN A 76 1.94 -11.88 -13.31
C ASN A 76 0.53 -11.88 -12.70
N THR A 77 -0.44 -12.33 -13.49
CA THR A 77 -1.84 -12.47 -13.06
C THR A 77 -2.21 -13.83 -12.47
N LYS A 78 -1.21 -14.72 -12.24
CA LYS A 78 -1.45 -16.06 -11.70
C LYS A 78 -1.84 -16.02 -10.22
N GLY A 79 -2.42 -17.12 -9.73
CA GLY A 79 -2.79 -17.28 -8.32
C GLY A 79 -1.59 -17.29 -7.36
N SER A 80 -0.43 -17.78 -7.80
CA SER A 80 0.83 -17.75 -7.04
C SER A 80 1.66 -16.53 -7.43
N TYR A 81 2.33 -15.94 -6.44
CA TYR A 81 3.31 -14.88 -6.67
C TYR A 81 4.67 -15.47 -7.04
N GLU A 82 5.29 -14.89 -8.06
CA GLU A 82 6.68 -15.09 -8.45
C GLU A 82 7.24 -13.70 -8.80
N PRO A 83 8.42 -13.30 -8.26
CA PRO A 83 9.04 -12.03 -8.61
C PRO A 83 9.15 -11.88 -10.12
N THR A 84 8.60 -10.80 -10.64
CA THR A 84 8.45 -10.59 -12.08
C THR A 84 8.91 -9.18 -12.41
N GLU A 85 9.94 -9.08 -13.25
CA GLU A 85 10.50 -7.78 -13.65
C GLU A 85 9.40 -6.90 -14.28
N ASP A 86 9.40 -5.62 -13.90
CA ASP A 86 8.41 -4.60 -14.30
C ASP A 86 6.95 -4.85 -13.84
N ASP A 87 6.69 -5.81 -12.93
CA ASP A 87 5.36 -6.03 -12.36
C ASP A 87 5.02 -5.00 -11.26
N GLU A 88 3.74 -4.67 -11.15
CA GLU A 88 3.20 -3.73 -10.18
C GLU A 88 3.52 -4.07 -8.70
N VAL A 89 3.84 -5.34 -8.40
CA VAL A 89 4.22 -5.76 -7.04
C VAL A 89 5.63 -5.31 -6.68
N GLU A 90 6.54 -5.20 -7.64
CA GLU A 90 7.92 -4.76 -7.39
C GLU A 90 7.96 -3.28 -6.99
N ASP A 91 7.05 -2.45 -7.54
CA ASP A 91 6.87 -1.06 -7.12
C ASP A 91 6.55 -0.96 -5.60
N LEU A 92 5.73 -1.89 -5.10
CA LEU A 92 5.36 -1.96 -3.67
C LEU A 92 6.50 -2.48 -2.81
N TYR A 93 7.24 -3.48 -3.30
CA TYR A 93 8.43 -3.99 -2.62
C TYR A 93 9.44 -2.89 -2.36
N GLU A 94 9.79 -2.13 -3.39
CA GLU A 94 10.74 -1.05 -3.25
C GLU A 94 10.24 0.06 -2.30
N LEU A 95 8.93 0.37 -2.33
CA LEU A 95 8.33 1.34 -1.42
C LEU A 95 8.39 0.88 0.05
N LEU A 96 8.01 -0.37 0.33
CA LEU A 96 8.01 -0.92 1.67
C LEU A 96 9.43 -1.16 2.22
N ALA A 97 10.37 -1.55 1.36
CA ALA A 97 11.78 -1.65 1.72
C ALA A 97 12.33 -0.30 2.20
N GLN A 98 12.01 0.79 1.49
CA GLN A 98 12.37 2.15 1.92
C GLN A 98 11.76 2.51 3.28
N VAL A 99 10.46 2.26 3.47
CA VAL A 99 9.79 2.57 4.75
C VAL A 99 10.41 1.77 5.90
N LYS A 100 10.76 0.50 5.65
CA LYS A 100 11.40 -0.37 6.64
C LYS A 100 12.78 0.15 7.06
N GLU A 101 13.60 0.58 6.10
CA GLU A 101 14.91 1.15 6.38
C GLU A 101 14.82 2.45 7.19
N GLU A 102 13.92 3.36 6.83
CA GLU A 102 13.82 4.67 7.45
C GLU A 102 13.05 4.68 8.79
N GLN A 103 12.00 3.85 8.92
CA GLN A 103 11.06 3.90 10.05
C GLN A 103 11.12 2.68 10.97
N ASN A 104 11.90 1.64 10.62
CA ASN A 104 11.99 0.39 11.38
C ASN A 104 10.60 -0.19 11.71
N VAL A 105 9.77 -0.38 10.67
CA VAL A 105 8.45 -0.99 10.78
C VAL A 105 8.54 -2.50 10.97
N GLU A 106 7.59 -3.06 11.70
CA GLU A 106 7.51 -4.49 12.06
C GLU A 106 6.40 -5.22 11.31
N ALA A 107 5.41 -4.48 10.78
CA ALA A 107 4.28 -5.05 10.05
C ALA A 107 3.72 -4.09 9.00
N VAL A 108 3.01 -4.65 8.02
CA VAL A 108 2.27 -3.94 6.98
C VAL A 108 0.77 -4.12 7.22
N ALA A 109 0.04 -3.01 7.21
CA ALA A 109 -1.41 -2.97 7.33
C ALA A 109 -2.03 -2.74 5.96
N VAL A 110 -2.89 -3.68 5.52
CA VAL A 110 -3.55 -3.64 4.21
C VAL A 110 -5.06 -3.84 4.31
N GLY A 111 -5.82 -3.00 3.62
CA GLY A 111 -7.28 -3.10 3.50
C GLY A 111 -7.76 -4.01 2.37
N ALA A 112 -7.06 -5.11 2.06
CA ALA A 112 -7.45 -6.04 1.00
C ALA A 112 -8.58 -6.97 1.49
N ILE A 113 -9.75 -6.90 0.87
CA ILE A 113 -10.93 -7.67 1.28
C ILE A 113 -11.21 -8.77 0.25
N LEU A 114 -11.07 -10.03 0.68
CA LEU A 114 -11.43 -11.24 -0.09
C LEU A 114 -10.73 -11.43 -1.45
N SER A 115 -9.72 -10.62 -1.77
CA SER A 115 -8.89 -10.78 -2.96
C SER A 115 -7.67 -11.64 -2.64
N ASP A 116 -7.69 -12.90 -3.10
CA ASP A 116 -6.50 -13.77 -3.00
C ASP A 116 -5.32 -13.22 -3.79
N TYR A 117 -5.59 -12.56 -4.92
CA TYR A 117 -4.56 -11.90 -5.72
C TYR A 117 -3.77 -10.90 -4.86
N GLN A 118 -4.48 -9.98 -4.19
CA GLN A 118 -3.87 -8.95 -3.36
C GLN A 118 -3.21 -9.55 -2.11
N ARG A 119 -3.89 -10.49 -1.44
CA ARG A 119 -3.39 -11.12 -0.21
C ARG A 119 -2.05 -11.82 -0.44
N VAL A 120 -1.99 -12.71 -1.44
CA VAL A 120 -0.77 -13.48 -1.73
C VAL A 120 0.39 -12.56 -2.09
N ARG A 121 0.14 -11.46 -2.80
CA ARG A 121 1.20 -10.52 -3.18
C ARG A 121 1.73 -9.77 -1.96
N VAL A 122 0.87 -9.19 -1.13
CA VAL A 122 1.31 -8.49 0.11
C VAL A 122 2.07 -9.42 1.06
N GLU A 123 1.68 -10.69 1.17
CA GLU A 123 2.38 -11.68 2.01
C GLU A 123 3.82 -11.96 1.55
N ASN A 124 4.18 -11.63 0.30
CA ASN A 124 5.51 -11.87 -0.26
C ASN A 124 6.42 -10.62 -0.25
N VAL A 125 5.97 -9.51 0.34
CA VAL A 125 6.67 -8.20 0.33
C VAL A 125 7.25 -7.84 1.68
#